data_AF-Q47EQ5-F1
#
_entry.id   AF-Q47EQ5-F1
#
_cell.length_a   1.000
_cell.length_b   1.000
_cell.length_c   1.000
_cell.angle_alpha   90.00
_cell.angle_beta   90.00
_cell.angle_gamma   90.00
#
_symmetry.space_group_name_H-M   'P 1'
#
loop_
_entity.id
_entity.type
_entity.pdbx_description
1 polymer ?
#
loop_
_entity_poly.entity_id
_entity_poly.type
_entity_poly.pdbx_seq_one_letter_code
_entity_poly.pdbx_strand_id
1 'polypeptide(L)' 'MERIQKLFELLAGISAEEDARLARAKAIFADSSPDVAALQIPACWRRKQRVSLQ' A
#
# COMPACT_ATOMS: atom_id res chain seq x y z
N MET A 1 0.01 25.88 32.48
CA MET A 1 -0.44 24.49 32.23
C MET A 1 -1.22 24.38 30.92
N GLU A 2 -2.23 25.23 30.70
CA GLU A 2 -3.07 25.25 29.48
C GLU A 2 -2.34 25.18 28.13
N ARG A 3 -1.21 25.88 27.98
CA ARG A 3 -0.48 25.94 26.71
C ARG A 3 0.19 24.62 26.33
N ILE A 4 0.63 23.85 27.34
CA ILE A 4 1.28 22.56 27.12
C ILE A 4 0.22 21.51 26.78
N GLN A 5 -0.93 21.52 27.45
CA GLN A 5 -2.05 20.62 27.14
C GLN A 5 -2.55 20.81 25.70
N LYS A 6 -2.73 22.05 25.23
CA LYS A 6 -3.10 22.32 23.83
C LYS A 6 -2.11 21.75 22.80
N LEU A 7 -0.81 21.78 23.12
CA LEU A 7 0.21 21.20 22.23
C LEU A 7 0.10 19.67 22.18
N PHE A 8 -0.18 19.03 23.32
CA PHE A 8 -0.43 17.59 23.36
C PHE A 8 -1.70 17.19 22.61
N GLU A 9 -2.78 17.96 22.72
CA GLU A 9 -4.03 17.73 21.99
C GLU A 9 -3.81 17.83 20.47
N LEU A 10 -3.08 18.83 20.02
CA LEU A 10 -2.71 18.99 18.61
C LEU A 10 -1.83 17.84 18.12
N LEU A 11 -0.81 17.46 18.88
CA LEU A 11 0.07 16.34 18.55
C LEU A 11 -0.68 14.99 18.52
N ALA A 12 -1.58 14.76 19.48
CA ALA A 12 -2.41 13.55 19.53
C ALA A 12 -3.37 13.48 18.33
N GLY A 13 -3.96 14.62 17.93
CA GLY A 13 -4.80 14.71 16.73
C GLY A 13 -4.04 14.37 15.45
N ILE A 14 -2.83 14.93 15.28
CA ILE A 14 -1.95 14.63 14.14
C ILE A 14 -1.53 13.15 14.14
N SER A 15 -1.21 12.59 15.31
CA SER A 15 -0.83 11.18 15.44
C SER A 15 -1.95 10.25 15.02
N ALA A 16 -3.19 10.51 15.44
CA ALA A 16 -4.34 9.68 15.09
C ALA A 16 -4.64 9.71 13.58
N GLU A 17 -4.51 10.88 12.94
CA GLU A 17 -4.67 11.02 11.50
C GLU A 17 -3.57 10.27 10.73
N GLU A 18 -2.32 10.38 11.18
CA GLU A 18 -1.17 9.69 10.59
C GLU A 18 -1.27 8.17 10.73
N ASP A 19 -1.72 7.67 11.89
CA ASP A 19 -1.96 6.25 12.12
C ASP A 19 -3.08 5.71 11.21
N ALA A 20 -4.16 6.47 11.03
CA ALA A 20 -5.22 6.12 10.10
C ALA A 20 -4.74 6.09 8.64
N ARG A 21 -3.87 7.05 8.26
CA ARG A 21 -3.23 7.10 6.94
C ARG A 21 -2.33 5.89 6.71
N LEU A 22 -1.52 5.52 7.71
CA LEU A 22 -0.63 4.36 7.66
C LEU A 22 -1.42 3.05 7.58
N ALA A 23 -2.49 2.91 8.36
CA ALA A 23 -3.37 1.74 8.33
C ALA A 23 -4.00 1.54 6.94
N ARG A 24 -4.46 2.63 6.30
CA ARG A 24 -4.97 2.59 4.92
C ARG A 24 -3.89 2.19 3.91
N ALA A 25 -2.69 2.76 4.03
CA ALA A 25 -1.58 2.40 3.15
C ALA A 25 -1.25 0.90 3.27
N LYS A 26 -1.18 0.36 4.50
CA LYS A 26 -1.01 -1.07 4.72
C LYS A 26 -2.15 -1.88 4.12
N ALA A 27 -3.41 -1.48 4.31
CA ALA A 27 -4.54 -2.21 3.71
C ALA A 27 -4.48 -2.27 2.17
N ILE A 28 -3.90 -1.27 1.50
CA ILE A 28 -3.78 -1.21 0.04
C ILE A 28 -2.53 -1.95 -0.46
N PHE A 29 -1.42 -1.83 0.27
CA PHE A 29 -0.09 -2.25 -0.20
C PHE A 29 0.50 -3.44 0.55
N ALA A 30 -0.15 -3.95 1.60
CA ALA A 30 0.33 -5.12 2.35
C ALA A 30 -0.05 -6.45 1.69
N ASP A 31 -1.00 -6.46 0.75
CA ASP A 31 -1.25 -7.65 -0.07
C ASP A 31 -0.01 -8.02 -0.88
N SER A 32 0.13 -9.32 -1.17
CA SER A 32 1.28 -9.90 -1.86
C SER A 32 1.76 -9.00 -2.97
N SER A 33 2.99 -8.52 -2.85
CA SER A 33 3.65 -7.82 -3.93
C SER A 33 3.57 -8.70 -5.19
N PRO A 34 3.38 -8.09 -6.38
CA PRO A 34 3.37 -8.86 -7.61
C PRO A 34 4.66 -9.66 -7.71
N ASP A 35 4.59 -10.91 -8.15
CA ASP A 35 5.76 -11.76 -8.33
C ASP A 35 6.71 -11.12 -9.36
N VAL A 36 7.69 -10.38 -8.84
CA VAL A 36 8.68 -9.65 -9.64
C VAL A 36 9.62 -10.63 -10.34
N ALA A 37 9.81 -11.83 -9.80
CA ALA A 37 10.60 -12.86 -10.46
C ALA A 37 9.91 -13.31 -11.75
N ALA A 38 8.59 -13.47 -11.74
CA ALA A 38 7.81 -13.74 -12.95
C ALA A 38 7.83 -12.59 -13.97
N LEU A 39 8.21 -11.35 -13.60
CA LEU A 39 8.37 -10.22 -14.53
C LEU A 39 9.71 -10.22 -15.28
N GLN A 40 10.69 -11.01 -14.83
CA GLN A 40 11.96 -11.18 -15.54
C GLN A 40 11.80 -11.94 -16.86
N ILE A 41 10.71 -12.69 -16.99
CA ILE A 41 10.40 -13.49 -18.18
C ILE A 41 9.56 -12.62 -19.15
N PRO A 42 9.93 -12.55 -20.45
CA PRO A 42 9.16 -11.87 -21.47
C PRO A 42 7.67 -12.22 -21.46
N ALA A 43 6.81 -11.23 -21.70
CA ALA A 43 5.36 -11.41 -21.61
C ALA A 43 4.80 -12.49 -22.55
N CYS A 44 5.44 -12.70 -23.71
CA CYS A 44 5.08 -13.75 -24.68
C CYS A 44 5.33 -15.18 -24.16
N TRP A 45 6.24 -15.36 -23.20
CA TRP A 45 6.53 -16.66 -22.58
C TRP A 45 5.74 -16.90 -21.29
N ARG A 46 5.29 -15.82 -20.63
CA ARG A 46 4.46 -15.91 -19.41
C ARG A 46 2.97 -16.05 -19.69
N ARG A 47 2.44 -15.42 -20.74
CA ARG A 47 1.00 -15.38 -21.01
C ARG A 47 0.55 -16.64 -21.77
N LYS A 48 -0.49 -17.30 -21.28
CA LYS A 48 -1.17 -18.37 -22.04
C LYS A 48 -1.76 -17.78 -23.34
N GLN A 49 -1.59 -18.50 -24.44
CA GLN A 49 -2.12 -18.12 -25.75
C GLN A 49 -3.65 -18.00 -25.65
N ARG A 50 -4.16 -16.78 -25.91
CA ARG A 50 -5.60 -16.47 -25.86
C ARG A 50 -6.33 -16.66 -27.19
N VAL A 51 -5.59 -16.73 -28.29
CA VAL A 51 -6.12 -16.91 -29.64
C VAL A 51 -5.66 -18.27 -30.15
N SER A 52 -6.57 -19.24 -30.19
CA SER A 52 -6.38 -20.47 -30.96
C SER A 52 -6.86 -20.22 -32.39
N LEU A 53 -6.01 -20.49 -33.38
CA LEU A 53 -6.47 -20.66 -34.75
C LEU A 53 -7.23 -21.99 -34.77
N GLN A 54 -8.55 -21.94 -34.93
CA GLN A 54 -9.37 -23.11 -35.24
C GLN A 54 -9.26 -23.44 -36.72
#